data_AF-A0A0R0GYW3-F1
#
_entry.id   AF-A0A0R0GYW3-F1
#
_cell.length_a   1.000
_cell.length_b   1.000
_cell.length_c   1.000
_cell.angle_alpha   90.00
_cell.angle_beta   90.00
_cell.angle_gamma   90.00
#
_symmetry.space_group_name_H-M   'P 1'
#
loop_
_entity.id
_entity.type
_entity.pdbx_description
1 polymer ?
#
loop_
_entity_poly.entity_id
_entity_poly.type
_entity_poly.pdbx_seq_one_letter_code
_entity_poly.pdbx_strand_id
1 'polypeptide(L)'
;SKNLEDLGFRIATSRSFISLSRLKIFKNTFQSGFLSILYSLGSKPLQIWDKEVVNAHVKRPQDEDIQSNVLEIIGSNIQSTYITCPADPAATLGIKLPFLVLIVKNLKKYFTFEIQVLDDKNVRRRFQASNFQVCCHSGKALHCTMPLRMMRGGIKSSLTWLISPREHMVLIMWRHCKFRSMQTVA
;
A
#
# COMPACT_ATOMS: atom_id res chain seq x y z
N SER A 1 7.50 -32.61 -27.52
CA SER A 1 6.34 -31.78 -27.88
C SER A 1 5.67 -31.31 -26.59
N LYS A 2 5.78 -30.08 -26.08
CA LYS A 2 6.52 -28.86 -26.45
C LYS A 2 7.43 -28.47 -25.26
N ASN A 3 8.64 -28.02 -25.60
CA ASN A 3 9.69 -27.49 -24.72
C ASN A 3 9.28 -26.20 -23.99
N LEU A 4 9.91 -25.96 -22.83
CA LEU A 4 10.75 -24.80 -22.49
C LEU A 4 11.18 -25.04 -21.02
N GLU A 5 12.41 -25.46 -20.71
CA GLU A 5 13.62 -24.61 -20.61
C GLU A 5 13.30 -23.37 -19.75
N ASP A 6 13.90 -23.14 -18.58
CA ASP A 6 15.33 -23.15 -18.33
C ASP A 6 15.65 -23.13 -16.80
N LEU A 7 16.90 -23.48 -16.50
CA LEU A 7 17.54 -23.80 -15.22
C LEU A 7 17.66 -22.66 -14.19
N GLY A 8 17.93 -23.04 -12.92
CA GLY A 8 18.78 -22.21 -12.05
C GLY A 8 18.69 -22.44 -10.54
N PHE A 9 19.37 -23.46 -10.01
CA PHE A 9 19.56 -23.73 -8.57
C PHE A 9 20.26 -22.58 -7.81
N ARG A 10 19.90 -22.38 -6.53
CA ARG A 10 20.86 -22.15 -5.42
C ARG A 10 20.25 -22.41 -4.03
N ILE A 11 20.89 -23.30 -3.28
CA ILE A 11 20.54 -23.75 -1.92
C ILE A 11 20.99 -22.69 -0.89
N ALA A 12 20.15 -22.43 0.12
CA ALA A 12 20.57 -21.95 1.44
C ALA A 12 19.76 -22.66 2.53
N THR A 13 20.45 -23.41 3.39
CA THR A 13 19.92 -24.19 4.49
C THR A 13 19.83 -23.37 5.78
N SER A 14 18.66 -23.32 6.44
CA SER A 14 18.53 -23.34 7.91
C SER A 14 17.05 -23.39 8.33
N ARG A 15 16.65 -24.56 8.82
CA ARG A 15 15.64 -24.83 9.87
C ARG A 15 14.44 -23.89 9.99
N SER A 16 13.33 -24.26 9.35
CA SER A 16 12.01 -24.47 9.97
C SER A 16 10.94 -24.58 8.89
N PHE A 17 10.53 -25.80 8.56
CA PHE A 17 9.35 -26.06 7.73
C PHE A 17 8.10 -25.78 8.59
N ILE A 18 7.74 -24.50 8.73
CA ILE A 18 6.42 -24.11 9.21
C ILE A 18 5.50 -24.26 8.00
N SER A 19 4.50 -25.15 8.12
CA SER A 19 3.38 -25.27 7.19
C SER A 19 2.93 -23.87 6.76
N LEU A 20 3.12 -23.55 5.47
CA LEU A 20 2.80 -22.25 4.86
C LEU A 20 1.28 -22.08 4.73
N SER A 21 0.56 -22.13 5.86
CA SER A 21 -0.71 -21.44 5.98
C SER A 21 -0.41 -19.96 5.78
N ARG A 22 -0.76 -19.42 4.60
CA ARG A 22 -0.55 -18.03 4.16
C ARG A 22 -0.49 -17.06 5.35
N LEU A 23 0.69 -16.49 5.61
CA LEU A 23 0.93 -15.65 6.78
C LEU A 23 -0.03 -14.45 6.76
N LYS A 24 -0.78 -14.27 7.86
CA LYS A 24 -1.68 -13.12 8.05
C LYS A 24 -1.04 -12.14 9.04
N ILE A 25 -0.38 -11.10 8.53
CA ILE A 25 0.20 -10.03 9.35
C ILE A 25 -0.95 -9.25 10.02
N PHE A 26 -0.80 -8.84 11.28
CA PHE A 26 -1.84 -8.17 12.09
C PHE A 26 -3.06 -9.00 12.53
N LYS A 27 -3.18 -10.29 12.16
CA LYS A 27 -4.33 -11.14 12.56
C LYS A 27 -4.51 -11.21 14.08
N ASN A 28 -3.40 -11.26 14.81
CA ASN A 28 -3.37 -11.37 16.28
C ASN A 28 -3.03 -10.04 16.96
N THR A 29 -2.99 -8.94 16.20
CA THR A 29 -2.74 -7.61 16.76
C THR A 29 -4.06 -7.03 17.24
N PHE A 30 -4.02 -6.31 18.37
CA PHE A 30 -5.17 -5.55 18.84
C PHE A 30 -5.51 -4.43 17.84
N GLN A 31 -6.75 -4.42 17.34
CA GLN A 31 -7.22 -3.49 16.31
C GLN A 31 -8.39 -2.65 16.84
N SER A 32 -8.13 -1.83 17.87
CA SER A 32 -9.08 -0.83 18.35
C SER A 32 -8.54 0.58 18.09
N GLY A 33 -9.42 1.50 17.70
CA GLY A 33 -9.03 2.87 17.37
C GLY A 33 -8.32 2.93 16.02
N PHE A 34 -7.00 3.10 16.03
CA PHE A 34 -6.19 3.30 14.82
C PHE A 34 -5.08 2.25 14.73
N LEU A 35 -4.91 1.68 13.54
CA LEU A 35 -3.76 0.82 13.21
C LEU A 35 -2.92 1.51 12.13
N SER A 36 -1.70 1.91 12.49
CA SER A 36 -0.75 2.44 11.51
C SER A 36 0.01 1.30 10.84
N ILE A 37 -0.10 1.21 9.51
CA ILE A 37 0.65 0.27 8.68
C ILE A 37 1.93 0.89 8.10
N LEU A 38 2.04 2.22 8.09
CA LEU A 38 3.21 2.96 7.64
C LEU A 38 3.34 4.23 8.48
N TYR A 39 4.50 4.39 9.12
CA TYR A 39 4.79 5.54 9.97
C TYR A 39 6.15 6.14 9.60
N SER A 40 6.14 7.31 8.93
CA SER A 40 7.32 7.95 8.37
C SER A 40 8.37 8.37 9.40
N LEU A 41 8.02 8.47 10.69
CA LEU A 41 8.90 8.85 11.78
C LEU A 41 9.56 7.64 12.47
N GLY A 42 9.12 6.41 12.19
CA GLY A 42 9.73 5.21 12.76
C GLY A 42 11.19 5.00 12.33
N SER A 43 11.92 4.13 13.05
CA SER A 43 13.29 3.75 12.69
C SER A 43 13.33 3.03 11.33
N LYS A 44 12.36 2.14 11.07
CA LYS A 44 12.21 1.37 9.83
C LYS A 44 10.78 1.48 9.27
N PRO A 45 10.41 2.62 8.63
CA PRO A 45 9.04 2.86 8.16
C PRO A 45 8.52 1.83 7.14
N LEU A 46 9.44 1.19 6.41
CA LEU A 46 9.15 0.20 5.37
C LEU A 46 9.41 -1.25 5.84
N GLN A 47 9.42 -1.52 7.15
CA GLN A 47 9.76 -2.85 7.68
C GLN A 47 8.88 -4.00 7.12
N ILE A 48 7.59 -3.72 6.92
CA ILE A 48 6.61 -4.68 6.38
C ILE A 48 6.30 -4.44 4.89
N TRP A 49 7.02 -3.51 4.27
CA TRP A 49 6.76 -3.05 2.91
C TRP A 49 7.91 -3.48 1.99
N ASP A 50 7.57 -4.08 0.87
CA ASP A 50 8.51 -4.25 -0.23
C ASP A 50 8.55 -2.98 -1.09
N LYS A 51 9.67 -2.73 -1.77
CA LYS A 51 9.88 -1.54 -2.60
C LYS A 51 10.40 -1.94 -3.97
N GLU A 52 9.72 -1.46 -4.99
CA GLU A 52 10.17 -1.57 -6.39
C GLU A 52 10.54 -0.17 -6.85
N VAL A 53 11.78 0.05 -7.30
CA VAL A 53 12.30 1.41 -7.58
C VAL A 53 13.18 1.39 -8.83
N VAL A 54 12.62 1.82 -9.96
CA VAL A 54 13.33 1.98 -11.24
C VAL A 54 13.46 3.46 -11.57
N ASN A 55 14.70 3.93 -11.81
CA ASN A 55 15.04 5.32 -12.17
C ASN A 55 14.37 6.37 -11.26
N ALA A 56 14.61 6.23 -9.95
CA ALA A 56 13.74 6.79 -8.94
C ALA A 56 14.38 6.87 -7.55
N HIS A 57 13.69 7.53 -6.62
CA HIS A 57 14.10 7.56 -5.23
C HIS A 57 12.96 7.34 -4.23
N VAL A 58 13.34 6.69 -3.13
CA VAL A 58 12.58 6.60 -1.88
C VAL A 58 13.43 7.26 -0.80
N LYS A 59 13.02 8.42 -0.31
CA LYS A 59 13.78 9.23 0.66
C LYS A 59 12.90 9.60 1.85
N ARG A 60 13.55 10.08 2.91
CA ARG A 60 12.87 10.63 4.11
C ARG A 60 13.24 12.10 4.33
N PRO A 61 12.85 13.02 3.43
CA PRO A 61 13.11 14.45 3.64
C PRO A 61 12.24 15.00 4.79
N GLN A 62 12.71 16.08 5.40
CA GLN A 62 11.87 16.92 6.25
C GLN A 62 10.96 17.76 5.33
N ASP A 63 9.64 17.70 5.55
CA ASP A 63 8.70 18.53 4.81
C ASP A 63 8.58 19.92 5.45
N GLU A 64 8.75 20.97 4.66
CA GLU A 64 8.79 22.36 5.15
C GLU A 64 7.47 22.82 5.79
N ASP A 65 6.33 22.37 5.28
CA ASP A 65 5.02 22.84 5.76
C ASP A 65 4.63 22.23 7.12
N ILE A 66 5.13 21.02 7.43
CA ILE A 66 4.84 20.30 8.69
C ILE A 66 6.06 20.14 9.58
N GLN A 67 7.22 20.60 9.14
CA GLN A 67 8.50 20.50 9.84
C GLN A 67 8.84 19.08 10.32
N SER A 68 8.40 18.05 9.58
CA SER A 68 8.47 16.64 10.01
C SER A 68 8.96 15.73 8.88
N ASN A 69 9.59 14.61 9.25
CA ASN A 69 10.09 13.64 8.27
C ASN A 69 8.94 12.89 7.62
N VAL A 70 8.88 12.96 6.29
CA VAL A 70 7.89 12.26 5.46
C VAL A 70 8.57 11.18 4.64
N LEU A 71 7.84 10.11 4.33
CA LEU A 71 8.33 9.17 3.32
C LEU A 71 7.98 9.73 1.95
N GLU A 72 8.99 10.02 1.13
CA GLU A 72 8.84 10.53 -0.23
C GLU A 72 9.22 9.46 -1.26
N ILE A 73 8.30 9.18 -2.19
CA ILE A 73 8.48 8.22 -3.29
C ILE A 73 8.25 8.95 -4.61
N ILE A 74 9.32 9.16 -5.39
CA ILE A 74 9.31 9.92 -6.65
C ILE A 74 10.03 9.17 -7.75
N GLY A 75 9.52 9.28 -8.97
CA GLY A 75 10.20 8.90 -10.20
C GLY A 75 9.26 8.92 -11.39
N SER A 76 9.81 8.59 -12.56
CA SER A 76 9.22 8.95 -13.86
C SER A 76 7.99 8.12 -14.24
N ASN A 77 8.01 6.82 -13.96
CA ASN A 77 6.91 5.91 -14.30
C ASN A 77 6.25 5.34 -13.04
N ILE A 78 4.91 5.42 -13.00
CA ILE A 78 4.02 4.97 -11.93
C ILE A 78 4.06 3.44 -11.79
N GLN A 79 4.09 2.71 -12.91
CA GLN A 79 4.07 1.25 -12.92
C GLN A 79 5.40 0.63 -12.48
N SER A 80 6.48 1.39 -12.57
CA SER A 80 7.84 0.90 -12.26
C SER A 80 8.32 1.29 -10.88
N THR A 81 7.50 1.99 -10.08
CA THR A 81 7.84 2.18 -8.68
C THR A 81 6.66 2.37 -7.79
N TYR A 82 6.68 1.55 -6.76
CA TYR A 82 5.62 1.43 -5.80
C TYR A 82 6.20 0.80 -4.55
N ILE A 83 5.43 0.85 -3.48
CA ILE A 83 5.66 0.05 -2.29
C ILE A 83 4.47 -0.88 -2.09
N THR A 84 4.74 -2.10 -1.64
CA THR A 84 3.73 -3.16 -1.49
C THR A 84 3.71 -3.64 -0.06
N CYS A 85 2.53 -3.77 0.53
CA CYS A 85 2.33 -4.31 1.86
C CYS A 85 1.30 -5.46 1.81
N PRO A 86 1.66 -6.67 2.26
CA PRO A 86 2.93 -7.05 2.91
C PRO A 86 4.10 -7.24 1.93
N ALA A 87 5.33 -7.22 2.45
CA ALA A 87 6.54 -7.44 1.64
C ALA A 87 6.59 -8.83 0.99
N ASP A 88 6.08 -9.86 1.66
CA ASP A 88 5.90 -11.18 1.07
C ASP A 88 4.58 -11.22 0.27
N PRO A 89 4.61 -11.44 -1.06
CA PRO A 89 3.40 -11.52 -1.89
C PRO A 89 2.49 -12.70 -1.54
N ALA A 90 2.99 -13.72 -0.82
CA ALA A 90 2.18 -14.83 -0.32
C ALA A 90 1.43 -14.49 0.98
N ALA A 91 1.86 -13.46 1.69
CA ALA A 91 1.24 -13.00 2.93
C ALA A 91 0.03 -12.07 2.67
N THR A 92 -0.79 -11.85 3.69
CA THR A 92 -1.92 -10.90 3.65
C THR A 92 -2.00 -10.09 4.94
N LEU A 93 -2.67 -8.94 4.92
CA LEU A 93 -2.95 -8.16 6.12
C LEU A 93 -4.30 -8.59 6.71
N GLY A 94 -4.27 -9.09 7.93
CA GLY A 94 -5.42 -9.49 8.73
C GLY A 94 -6.15 -8.32 9.38
N ILE A 95 -6.29 -7.19 8.69
CA ILE A 95 -6.90 -5.95 9.20
C ILE A 95 -8.42 -6.05 9.06
N LYS A 96 -9.16 -5.76 10.14
CA LYS A 96 -10.64 -5.78 10.21
C LYS A 96 -11.25 -4.39 10.35
N LEU A 97 -10.42 -3.35 10.40
CA LEU A 97 -10.89 -1.97 10.55
C LEU A 97 -11.60 -1.52 9.28
N PRO A 98 -12.77 -0.86 9.40
CA PRO A 98 -13.57 -0.49 8.24
C PRO A 98 -13.07 0.77 7.53
N PHE A 99 -12.07 1.47 8.07
CA PHE A 99 -11.59 2.72 7.48
C PHE A 99 -10.10 2.63 7.17
N LEU A 100 -9.74 2.75 5.89
CA LEU A 100 -8.38 3.08 5.51
C LEU A 100 -8.28 4.59 5.38
N VAL A 101 -7.32 5.19 6.09
CA VAL A 101 -6.98 6.62 5.97
C VAL A 101 -5.55 6.74 5.45
N LEU A 102 -5.41 7.47 4.36
CA LEU A 102 -4.12 7.78 3.76
C LEU A 102 -3.88 9.29 3.81
N ILE A 103 -2.74 9.71 4.40
CA ILE A 103 -2.38 11.13 4.48
C ILE A 103 -1.25 11.40 3.49
N VAL A 104 -1.55 12.16 2.44
CA VAL A 104 -0.64 12.39 1.33
C VAL A 104 -0.56 13.87 0.94
N LYS A 105 0.65 14.34 0.62
CA LYS A 105 0.86 15.67 0.03
C LYS A 105 0.77 15.59 -1.49
N ASN A 106 -0.08 16.42 -2.08
CA ASN A 106 -0.20 16.57 -3.53
C ASN A 106 1.03 17.29 -4.09
N LEU A 107 1.89 16.57 -4.82
CA LEU A 107 3.06 17.14 -5.51
C LEU A 107 2.75 17.63 -6.93
N LYS A 108 1.47 17.72 -7.33
CA LYS A 108 1.02 17.99 -8.71
C LYS A 108 1.61 17.01 -9.74
N LYS A 109 1.84 15.76 -9.30
CA LYS A 109 2.33 14.65 -10.14
C LYS A 109 1.31 13.53 -10.13
N TYR A 110 1.40 12.61 -11.09
CA TYR A 110 0.52 11.45 -11.12
C TYR A 110 0.72 10.56 -9.89
N PHE A 111 -0.38 10.25 -9.21
CA PHE A 111 -0.46 9.43 -8.02
C PHE A 111 -1.57 8.39 -8.13
N THR A 112 -1.28 7.18 -7.70
CA THR A 112 -2.28 6.14 -7.51
C THR A 112 -1.98 5.25 -6.30
N PHE A 113 -3.00 4.64 -5.73
CA PHE A 113 -2.85 3.53 -4.81
C PHE A 113 -3.92 2.50 -5.13
N GLU A 114 -3.65 1.28 -4.72
CA GLU A 114 -4.46 0.11 -4.96
C GLU A 114 -4.62 -0.66 -3.66
N ILE A 115 -5.83 -1.08 -3.36
CA ILE A 115 -6.15 -1.96 -2.25
C ILE A 115 -6.74 -3.22 -2.84
N GLN A 116 -6.22 -4.37 -2.46
CA GLN A 116 -6.88 -5.64 -2.68
C GLN A 116 -7.57 -6.07 -1.39
N VAL A 117 -8.86 -6.38 -1.49
CA VAL A 117 -9.76 -6.72 -0.40
C VAL A 117 -10.31 -8.12 -0.65
N LEU A 118 -10.30 -8.98 0.35
CA LEU A 118 -10.88 -10.32 0.30
C LEU A 118 -12.28 -10.29 0.89
N ASP A 119 -13.29 -10.57 0.08
CA ASP A 119 -14.68 -10.59 0.54
C ASP A 119 -15.05 -11.86 1.32
N ASP A 120 -16.29 -11.90 1.83
CA ASP A 120 -16.87 -13.03 2.55
C ASP A 120 -17.01 -14.32 1.71
N LYS A 121 -16.97 -14.19 0.39
CA LYS A 121 -16.96 -15.29 -0.58
C LYS A 121 -15.54 -15.74 -0.95
N ASN A 122 -14.52 -15.23 -0.25
CA ASN A 122 -13.11 -15.51 -0.50
C ASN A 122 -12.65 -15.05 -1.90
N VAL A 123 -13.34 -14.05 -2.47
CA VAL A 123 -13.01 -13.43 -3.75
C VAL A 123 -12.19 -12.18 -3.50
N ARG A 124 -11.07 -12.06 -4.21
CA ARG A 124 -10.17 -10.91 -4.12
C ARG A 124 -10.65 -9.81 -5.07
N ARG A 125 -11.10 -8.70 -4.51
CA ARG A 125 -11.48 -7.47 -5.22
C ARG A 125 -10.36 -6.45 -5.13
N ARG A 126 -10.15 -5.67 -6.17
CA ARG A 126 -9.10 -4.67 -6.27
C ARG A 126 -9.72 -3.31 -6.53
N PHE A 127 -9.41 -2.36 -5.66
CA PHE A 127 -9.84 -0.97 -5.76
C PHE A 127 -8.61 -0.12 -6.01
N GLN A 128 -8.54 0.51 -7.17
CA GLN A 128 -7.47 1.41 -7.52
C GLN A 128 -7.99 2.83 -7.57
N ALA A 129 -7.37 3.73 -6.82
CA ALA A 129 -7.66 5.15 -6.88
C ALA A 129 -6.49 5.90 -7.50
N SER A 130 -6.78 6.81 -8.42
CA SER A 130 -5.73 7.58 -9.11
C SER A 130 -6.15 9.02 -9.40
N ASN A 131 -5.20 9.94 -9.42
CA ASN A 131 -5.46 11.36 -9.68
C ASN A 131 -5.45 11.74 -11.17
N PHE A 132 -5.26 10.78 -12.06
CA PHE A 132 -5.25 10.95 -13.51
C PHE A 132 -6.46 10.31 -14.21
N GLN A 133 -7.25 9.51 -13.49
CA GLN A 133 -8.53 9.02 -13.98
C GLN A 133 -9.61 10.08 -13.76
N VAL A 134 -10.48 10.25 -14.76
CA VAL A 134 -11.57 11.24 -14.75
C VAL A 134 -12.90 10.59 -14.35
N CYS A 135 -13.09 9.31 -14.68
CA CYS A 135 -14.32 8.57 -14.44
C CYS A 135 -14.06 7.32 -13.60
N CYS A 136 -15.04 6.95 -12.78
CA CYS A 136 -15.07 5.61 -12.20
C CYS A 136 -15.23 4.60 -13.33
N HIS A 137 -14.37 3.58 -13.37
CA HIS A 137 -14.47 2.51 -14.35
C HIS A 137 -14.55 1.19 -13.60
N SER A 138 -15.73 0.56 -13.59
CA SER A 138 -15.91 -0.82 -13.16
C SER A 138 -15.58 -1.74 -14.34
N GLY A 139 -14.33 -1.71 -14.80
CA GLY A 139 -13.94 -2.35 -16.06
C GLY A 139 -13.94 -3.87 -16.02
N LYS A 140 -13.87 -4.48 -14.83
CA LYS A 140 -13.92 -5.95 -14.63
C LYS A 140 -14.58 -6.26 -13.29
N ALA A 141 -15.24 -7.42 -13.17
CA ALA A 141 -15.98 -7.83 -11.96
C ALA A 141 -15.18 -7.77 -10.64
N LEU A 142 -13.84 -7.75 -10.73
CA LEU A 142 -12.90 -7.77 -9.61
C LEU A 142 -12.01 -6.53 -9.53
N HIS A 143 -12.12 -5.57 -10.45
CA HIS A 143 -11.27 -4.39 -10.50
C HIS A 143 -12.10 -3.12 -10.70
N CYS A 144 -12.07 -2.25 -9.71
CA CYS A 144 -12.73 -0.96 -9.74
C CYS A 144 -11.68 0.14 -9.71
N THR A 145 -11.74 1.06 -10.67
CA THR A 145 -10.90 2.26 -10.68
C THR A 145 -11.73 3.48 -10.32
N MET A 146 -11.19 4.36 -9.46
CA MET A 146 -11.89 5.52 -8.91
C MET A 146 -11.03 6.79 -9.01
N PRO A 147 -11.61 7.93 -9.41
CA PRO A 147 -10.88 9.18 -9.54
C PRO A 147 -10.55 9.78 -8.15
N LEU A 148 -9.31 10.22 -7.96
CA LEU A 148 -8.85 10.97 -6.80
C LEU A 148 -8.78 12.46 -7.12
N ARG A 149 -9.70 13.24 -6.56
CA ARG A 149 -9.58 14.70 -6.60
C ARG A 149 -8.66 15.16 -5.47
N MET A 150 -7.45 15.56 -5.83
CA MET A 150 -6.49 16.18 -4.91
C MET A 150 -6.55 17.70 -5.04
N MET A 151 -6.93 18.41 -3.98
CA MET A 151 -6.93 19.88 -3.98
C MET A 151 -5.50 20.44 -4.11
N ARG A 152 -5.38 21.64 -4.70
CA ARG A 152 -4.11 22.38 -4.77
C ARG A 152 -3.79 22.97 -3.39
N GLY A 153 -2.53 22.86 -2.97
CA GLY A 153 -1.99 23.70 -1.88
C GLY A 153 -2.27 23.25 -0.45
N GLY A 154 -2.65 21.99 -0.21
CA GLY A 154 -2.89 21.49 1.15
C GLY A 154 -2.43 20.05 1.39
N ILE A 155 -2.17 19.72 2.66
CA ILE A 155 -1.60 18.44 3.14
C ILE A 155 -2.69 17.40 3.51
N LYS A 156 -3.94 17.61 3.11
CA LYS A 156 -5.04 16.71 3.49
C LYS A 156 -5.94 16.38 2.30
N SER A 157 -5.59 15.34 1.54
CA SER A 157 -6.63 14.44 1.02
C SER A 157 -6.77 13.28 1.99
N SER A 158 -7.65 13.40 2.98
CA SER A 158 -8.07 12.23 3.78
C SER A 158 -8.96 11.39 2.88
N LEU A 159 -8.43 10.28 2.41
CA LEU A 159 -9.20 9.27 1.70
C LEU A 159 -9.75 8.32 2.74
N THR A 160 -11.05 8.40 3.00
CA THR A 160 -11.74 7.48 3.91
C THR A 160 -12.50 6.47 3.05
N TRP A 161 -11.98 5.24 3.00
CA TRP A 161 -12.67 4.12 2.35
C TRP A 161 -13.40 3.30 3.41
N LEU A 162 -14.71 3.10 3.23
CA LEU A 162 -15.49 2.13 4.01
C LEU A 162 -15.23 0.72 3.44
N ILE A 163 -14.50 -0.08 4.20
CA ILE A 163 -14.18 -1.48 3.94
C ILE A 163 -15.04 -2.31 4.89
N SER A 164 -15.61 -3.42 4.43
CA SER A 164 -16.45 -4.24 5.29
C SER A 164 -15.57 -4.88 6.39
N PRO A 165 -16.00 -4.89 7.67
CA PRO A 165 -15.18 -5.35 8.81
C PRO A 165 -14.82 -6.85 8.79
N ARG A 166 -15.26 -7.60 7.76
CA ARG A 166 -15.00 -9.04 7.60
C ARG A 166 -13.94 -9.37 6.55
N GLU A 167 -13.23 -8.37 6.04
CA GLU A 167 -12.40 -8.54 4.85
C GLU A 167 -10.89 -8.48 5.15
N HIS A 168 -10.07 -9.24 4.41
CA HIS A 168 -8.60 -9.15 4.51
C HIS A 168 -8.04 -8.22 3.45
N MET A 169 -6.97 -7.49 3.76
CA MET A 169 -6.45 -6.42 2.89
C MET A 169 -5.03 -6.70 2.41
N VAL A 170 -4.70 -6.16 1.25
CA VAL A 170 -3.34 -5.99 0.71
C VAL A 170 -3.31 -4.57 0.15
N LEU A 171 -2.31 -3.78 0.53
CA LEU A 171 -2.20 -2.39 0.10
C LEU A 171 -0.98 -2.25 -0.81
N ILE A 172 -1.21 -1.80 -2.03
CA ILE A 172 -0.19 -1.55 -3.04
C ILE A 172 -0.23 -0.06 -3.37
N MET A 173 0.86 0.67 -3.15
CA MET A 173 0.88 2.12 -3.34
C MET A 173 1.77 2.51 -4.51
N TRP A 174 1.14 3.08 -5.53
CA TRP A 174 1.73 3.42 -6.82
C TRP A 174 2.06 4.95 -6.91
N ARG A 175 3.23 5.32 -6.40
CA ARG A 175 4.04 6.56 -6.59
C ARG A 175 3.46 7.99 -6.52
N HIS A 176 4.26 8.93 -5.97
CA HIS A 176 4.07 10.38 -5.69
C HIS A 176 3.23 10.76 -4.47
N CYS A 177 3.65 10.31 -3.29
CA CYS A 177 3.07 10.75 -2.03
C CYS A 177 4.11 11.00 -0.96
N LYS A 178 3.89 12.04 -0.15
CA LYS A 178 4.52 12.24 1.15
C LYS A 178 3.56 11.79 2.23
N PHE A 179 3.92 10.76 2.99
CA PHE A 179 3.09 10.23 4.07
C PHE A 179 3.25 11.05 5.34
N ARG A 180 2.12 11.48 5.92
CA ARG A 180 2.08 12.21 7.20
C ARG A 180 1.46 11.36 8.30
N SER A 181 1.88 11.65 9.53
CA SER A 181 1.27 11.19 10.78
C SER A 181 0.06 12.06 11.19
N MET A 182 -1.03 11.42 11.64
CA MET A 182 -1.97 12.03 12.56
C MET A 182 -1.49 11.73 13.99
N GLN A 183 -1.03 12.76 14.71
CA GLN A 183 -1.09 12.73 16.16
C GLN A 183 -2.56 13.00 16.52
N THR A 184 -3.27 11.98 17.01
CA THR A 184 -4.51 12.19 17.74
C THR A 184 -4.10 12.64 19.14
N VAL A 185 -4.27 13.93 19.43
CA VAL A 185 -4.24 14.42 20.82
C VAL A 185 -5.52 13.90 21.46
N ALA A 186 -5.41 13.33 22.67
CA ALA A 186 -6.55 12.98 23.50
C ALA A 186 -7.41 14.22 23.83
#